data_AF-A0AAN9SCK2-F1
#
_entry.id   AF-A0AAN9SCK2-F1
#
_cell.length_a   1.000
_cell.length_b   1.000
_cell.length_c   1.000
_cell.angle_alpha   90.00
_cell.angle_beta   90.00
_cell.angle_gamma   90.00
#
_symmetry.space_group_name_H-M   'P 1'
#
loop_
_entity.id
_entity.type
_entity.pdbx_description
1 polymer ?
#
loop_
_entity_poly.entity_id
_entity_poly.type
_entity_poly.pdbx_seq_one_letter_code
_entity_poly.pdbx_strand_id
1 'polypeptide(L)'
;MRNLASPHSYPLFLKSPIFRPIKLPFLTFRQSPLSVQCAVQFRPCIDIHKGKVKQIVGSTLQDLKEGDGSDPVTNFESDKSAGEYATLYKQDRLTGGHIIMLGADPLSKAAAFEALHAYPGGLQVGGGINSDNCLSYIEEGASHVIVTSYVFNNGQMDLRRLKDLVQIVGKERLVLDLSCRKKDSKYAIVTDRWQKFSDVFVDPDVMEFLASFADEFLVHGVDVEGKKLGIDEELVALLGKHSPIPVTYAGGVTEMADLERIKTAGMERVHVTVGSALDIFGGNLAYEEVVAWHTQQKASLV
;
A
#
# COMPACT_ATOMS: atom_id res chain seq x y z
N MET A 1 26.81 48.36 50.18
CA MET A 1 26.31 48.18 48.80
C MET A 1 27.52 47.84 47.92
N ARG A 2 27.45 46.75 47.14
CA ARG A 2 28.61 45.99 46.62
C ARG A 2 29.14 46.49 45.25
N ASN A 3 30.48 46.48 45.14
CA ASN A 3 31.40 46.08 44.07
C ASN A 3 31.23 46.48 42.59
N LEU A 4 32.19 47.31 42.13
CA LEU A 4 33.26 47.13 41.10
C LEU A 4 33.06 46.27 39.83
N ALA A 5 33.72 46.76 38.77
CA ALA A 5 33.52 46.50 37.35
C ALA A 5 34.47 45.47 36.69
N SER A 6 34.09 45.08 35.45
CA SER A 6 34.87 44.53 34.31
C SER A 6 34.95 42.99 34.15
N PRO A 7 35.08 42.42 32.92
CA PRO A 7 34.32 42.69 31.68
C PRO A 7 33.85 41.40 30.95
N HIS A 8 33.05 41.60 29.91
CA HIS A 8 32.74 40.72 28.77
C HIS A 8 33.15 39.24 28.79
N SER A 9 32.15 38.36 28.78
CA SER A 9 32.23 37.01 28.22
C SER A 9 30.84 36.64 27.65
N TYR A 10 30.70 36.65 26.33
CA TYR A 10 29.52 36.11 25.64
C TYR A 10 29.60 34.58 25.64
N PRO A 11 28.53 33.83 25.97
CA PRO A 11 28.51 32.40 25.73
C PRO A 11 28.26 32.12 24.24
N LEU A 12 29.20 31.40 23.62
CA LEU A 12 29.10 30.82 22.29
C LEU A 12 27.91 29.84 22.23
N PHE A 13 26.83 30.25 21.57
CA PHE A 13 25.91 29.30 20.95
C PHE A 13 26.62 28.68 19.75
N LEU A 14 26.91 27.37 19.82
CA LEU A 14 27.24 26.56 18.65
C LEU A 14 26.05 26.58 17.69
N LYS A 15 26.07 27.51 16.73
CA LYS A 15 25.38 27.36 15.47
C LYS A 15 26.27 26.48 14.59
N SER A 16 26.00 25.18 14.57
CA SER A 16 26.51 24.29 13.53
C SER A 16 25.90 24.73 12.20
N PRO A 17 26.70 25.07 11.18
CA PRO A 17 26.18 25.51 9.91
C PRO A 17 26.12 24.33 8.92
N ILE A 18 25.34 24.52 7.85
CA ILE A 18 25.47 23.84 6.54
C ILE A 18 24.57 22.60 6.33
N PHE A 19 23.29 22.82 6.02
CA PHE A 19 22.69 22.10 4.88
C PHE A 19 23.13 22.86 3.62
N ARG A 20 24.20 22.39 2.97
CA ARG A 20 24.51 22.78 1.59
C ARG A 20 23.71 21.84 0.68
N PRO A 21 22.99 22.35 -0.33
CA PRO A 21 22.42 21.47 -1.35
C PRO A 21 23.58 20.83 -2.10
N ILE A 22 23.69 19.51 -2.01
CA ILE A 22 24.58 18.74 -2.88
C ILE A 22 24.01 18.88 -4.28
N LYS A 23 24.67 19.66 -5.15
CA LYS A 23 24.42 19.64 -6.58
C LYS A 23 24.85 18.27 -7.10
N LEU A 24 23.90 17.33 -7.19
CA LEU A 24 24.07 16.13 -7.97
C LEU A 24 24.29 16.53 -9.44
N PRO A 25 25.22 15.87 -10.17
CA PRO A 25 25.40 16.14 -11.59
C PRO A 25 24.09 15.84 -12.33
N PHE A 26 23.63 16.81 -13.12
CA PHE A 26 22.53 16.66 -14.07
C PHE A 26 22.92 15.58 -15.10
N LEU A 27 22.62 14.32 -14.79
CA LEU A 27 22.46 13.29 -15.80
C LEU A 27 21.13 13.60 -16.48
N THR A 28 21.22 14.19 -17.67
CA THR A 28 20.11 14.29 -18.60
C THR A 28 19.77 12.88 -19.06
N PHE A 29 18.95 12.17 -18.28
CA PHE A 29 18.25 11.00 -18.78
C PHE A 29 17.34 11.51 -19.90
N ARG A 30 17.68 11.14 -21.13
CA ARG A 30 16.72 11.21 -22.24
C ARG A 30 15.51 10.40 -21.80
N GLN A 31 14.41 11.08 -21.49
CA GLN A 31 13.10 10.45 -21.42
C GLN A 31 12.80 9.90 -22.80
N SER A 32 13.04 8.61 -23.00
CA SER A 32 12.43 7.88 -24.11
C SER A 32 10.94 7.77 -23.79
N PRO A 33 10.02 8.30 -24.63
CA PRO A 33 8.60 8.08 -24.46
C PRO A 33 8.28 6.72 -25.07
N LEU A 34 8.81 5.65 -24.47
CA LEU A 34 8.20 4.35 -24.63
C LEU A 34 7.20 4.26 -23.48
N SER A 35 6.04 4.88 -23.68
CA SER A 35 4.87 4.61 -22.86
C SER A 35 4.54 3.13 -23.06
N VAL A 36 5.05 2.29 -22.17
CA VAL A 36 4.54 0.93 -22.04
C VAL A 36 3.08 1.13 -21.61
N GLN A 37 2.15 0.99 -22.56
CA GLN A 37 0.75 0.79 -22.23
C GLN A 37 0.71 -0.51 -21.44
N CYS A 38 0.56 -0.39 -20.12
CA CYS A 38 0.30 -1.53 -19.27
C CYS A 38 -1.22 -1.67 -19.19
N ALA A 39 -1.74 -2.87 -19.39
CA ALA A 39 -3.16 -3.12 -19.22
C ALA A 39 -3.48 -2.92 -17.74
N VAL A 40 -4.52 -2.13 -17.45
CA VAL A 40 -5.04 -2.03 -16.08
C VAL A 40 -5.43 -3.42 -15.60
N GLN A 41 -5.00 -3.77 -14.38
CA GLN A 41 -5.24 -5.08 -13.80
C GLN A 41 -6.16 -4.96 -12.59
N PHE A 42 -7.04 -5.95 -12.44
CA PHE A 42 -7.69 -6.23 -11.18
C PHE A 42 -6.71 -7.03 -10.33
N ARG A 43 -6.40 -6.52 -9.14
CA ARG A 43 -5.56 -7.17 -8.12
C ARG A 43 -6.48 -7.62 -6.99
N PRO A 44 -6.74 -8.92 -6.82
CA PRO A 44 -7.69 -9.37 -5.80
C PRO A 44 -7.10 -9.26 -4.39
N CYS A 45 -7.95 -9.17 -3.36
CA CYS A 45 -7.52 -9.11 -1.96
C CYS A 45 -7.95 -10.33 -1.15
N ILE A 46 -7.22 -10.60 -0.06
CA ILE A 46 -7.58 -11.54 1.01
C ILE A 46 -7.22 -10.88 2.34
N ASP A 47 -8.17 -10.20 2.98
CA ASP A 47 -7.93 -9.60 4.29
C ASP A 47 -8.22 -10.63 5.39
N ILE A 48 -7.24 -10.88 6.25
CA ILE A 48 -7.26 -11.95 7.26
C ILE A 48 -7.27 -11.33 8.65
N HIS A 49 -8.20 -11.77 9.49
CA HIS A 49 -8.23 -11.41 10.90
C HIS A 49 -8.63 -12.61 11.75
N LYS A 50 -7.82 -12.95 12.76
CA LYS A 50 -7.99 -14.12 13.63
C LYS A 50 -8.14 -15.44 12.83
N GLY A 51 -7.36 -15.58 11.76
CA GLY A 51 -7.37 -16.75 10.88
C GLY A 51 -8.57 -16.88 9.93
N LYS A 52 -9.43 -15.86 9.84
CA LYS A 52 -10.59 -15.84 8.95
C LYS A 52 -10.46 -14.76 7.90
N VAL A 53 -10.95 -15.03 6.69
CA VAL A 53 -11.08 -14.01 5.65
C VAL A 53 -12.25 -13.11 6.01
N LYS A 54 -12.00 -11.81 6.14
CA LYS A 54 -13.00 -10.82 6.50
C LYS A 54 -12.94 -9.63 5.55
N GLN A 55 -14.03 -8.88 5.50
CA GLN A 55 -14.02 -7.52 4.98
C GLN A 55 -14.39 -6.59 6.12
N ILE A 56 -13.55 -5.60 6.39
CA ILE A 56 -13.71 -4.67 7.50
C ILE A 56 -13.91 -3.25 6.95
N VAL A 57 -14.71 -2.45 7.65
CA VAL A 57 -14.76 -1.01 7.39
C VAL A 57 -13.45 -0.41 7.88
N GLY A 58 -12.56 -0.03 6.97
CA GLY A 58 -11.20 0.39 7.33
C GLY A 58 -11.12 1.46 8.42
N SER A 59 -12.08 2.40 8.47
CA SER A 59 -12.12 3.45 9.50
C SER A 59 -12.35 2.92 10.93
N THR A 60 -12.72 1.65 11.09
CA THR A 60 -12.97 0.98 12.38
C THR A 60 -11.77 0.17 12.87
N LEU A 61 -10.68 0.12 12.09
CA LEU A 61 -9.37 -0.33 12.59
C LEU A 61 -8.86 0.54 13.76
N GLN A 62 -9.46 1.72 13.96
CA GLN A 62 -9.23 2.62 15.10
C GLN A 62 -9.41 1.94 16.46
N ASP A 63 -10.22 0.88 16.52
CA ASP A 63 -10.61 0.19 17.76
C ASP A 63 -9.63 -0.92 18.18
N LEU A 64 -8.59 -1.17 17.38
CA LEU A 64 -7.56 -2.17 17.66
C LEU A 64 -6.36 -1.57 18.40
N LYS A 65 -6.55 -1.13 19.65
CA LYS A 65 -5.43 -1.14 20.60
C LYS A 65 -5.27 -2.58 21.11
N GLU A 66 -4.03 -3.09 21.12
CA GLU A 66 -3.73 -4.33 21.82
C GLU A 66 -4.25 -4.22 23.27
N GLY A 67 -5.30 -4.99 23.59
CA GLY A 67 -5.90 -5.04 24.92
C GLY A 67 -7.27 -4.37 25.09
N ASP A 68 -7.86 -3.70 24.09
CA ASP A 68 -9.18 -3.03 24.26
C ASP A 68 -10.39 -3.94 23.95
N GLY A 69 -10.17 -5.10 23.32
CA GLY A 69 -11.22 -6.11 23.14
C GLY A 69 -12.38 -5.72 22.19
N SER A 70 -12.37 -4.54 21.57
CA SER A 70 -13.30 -4.17 20.51
C SER A 70 -12.90 -4.78 19.18
N ASP A 71 -13.75 -5.67 18.65
CA ASP A 71 -13.60 -6.21 17.30
C ASP A 71 -13.93 -5.12 16.26
N PRO A 72 -13.18 -5.04 15.14
CA PRO A 72 -13.45 -4.08 14.08
C PRO A 72 -14.80 -4.38 13.43
N VAL A 73 -15.47 -3.33 12.92
CA VAL A 73 -16.75 -3.49 12.24
C VAL A 73 -16.54 -4.31 10.98
N THR A 74 -17.11 -5.51 10.99
CA THR A 74 -16.98 -6.51 9.94
C THR A 74 -18.17 -6.37 8.99
N ASN A 75 -17.89 -6.04 7.73
CA ASN A 75 -18.87 -6.07 6.64
C ASN A 75 -19.22 -7.51 6.25
N PHE A 76 -18.25 -8.40 6.32
CA PHE A 76 -18.39 -9.80 5.91
C PHE A 76 -17.34 -10.66 6.60
N GLU A 77 -17.72 -11.87 7.00
CA GLU A 77 -16.83 -12.94 7.41
C GLU A 77 -17.12 -14.15 6.52
N SER A 78 -16.08 -14.71 5.91
CA SER A 78 -16.21 -15.83 4.98
C SER A 78 -16.18 -17.18 5.69
N ASP A 79 -17.01 -18.11 5.20
CA ASP A 79 -16.88 -19.53 5.51
C ASP A 79 -15.71 -20.19 4.75
N LYS A 80 -15.33 -19.65 3.58
CA LYS A 80 -14.18 -20.10 2.80
C LYS A 80 -12.85 -19.72 3.46
N SER A 81 -11.86 -20.61 3.36
CA SER A 81 -10.49 -20.36 3.81
C SER A 81 -9.73 -19.40 2.89
N ALA A 82 -8.60 -18.88 3.38
CA ALA A 82 -7.71 -18.04 2.57
C ALA A 82 -7.11 -18.84 1.39
N GLY A 83 -6.85 -20.14 1.58
CA GLY A 83 -6.41 -21.05 0.53
C GLY A 83 -7.44 -21.24 -0.59
N GLU A 84 -8.73 -21.28 -0.25
CA GLU A 84 -9.82 -21.38 -1.23
C GLU A 84 -9.92 -20.14 -2.11
N TYR A 85 -9.81 -18.93 -1.53
CA TYR A 85 -9.74 -17.68 -2.32
C TYR A 85 -8.49 -17.62 -3.21
N ALA A 86 -7.33 -17.99 -2.68
CA ALA A 86 -6.10 -18.03 -3.48
C ALA A 86 -6.19 -19.02 -4.65
N THR A 87 -6.86 -20.18 -4.44
CA THR A 87 -7.13 -21.16 -5.50
C THR A 87 -8.05 -20.60 -6.57
N LEU A 88 -9.12 -19.89 -6.18
CA LEU A 88 -10.00 -19.18 -7.11
C LEU A 88 -9.22 -18.19 -7.97
N TYR A 89 -8.44 -17.31 -7.34
CA TYR A 89 -7.63 -16.30 -8.04
C TYR A 89 -6.59 -16.91 -8.97
N LYS A 90 -6.04 -18.08 -8.61
CA LYS A 90 -5.15 -18.87 -9.46
C LYS A 90 -5.84 -19.42 -10.71
N GLN A 91 -7.05 -19.95 -10.57
CA GLN A 91 -7.83 -20.45 -11.69
C GLN A 91 -8.11 -19.33 -12.72
N ASP A 92 -8.36 -18.12 -12.22
CA ASP A 92 -8.58 -16.92 -13.04
C ASP A 92 -7.28 -16.20 -13.47
N ARG A 93 -6.12 -16.74 -13.10
CA ARG A 93 -4.78 -16.19 -13.44
C ARG A 93 -4.60 -14.73 -13.02
N LEU A 94 -5.18 -14.36 -11.88
CA LEU A 94 -5.00 -13.06 -11.26
C LEU A 94 -3.70 -13.06 -10.45
N THR A 95 -2.75 -12.20 -10.78
CA THR A 95 -1.48 -12.09 -10.03
C THR A 95 -1.37 -10.73 -9.36
N GLY A 96 -0.44 -10.58 -8.43
CA GLY A 96 -0.23 -9.34 -7.66
C GLY A 96 -1.39 -9.01 -6.72
N GLY A 97 -2.28 -9.98 -6.47
CA GLY A 97 -3.28 -9.86 -5.43
C GLY A 97 -2.63 -9.85 -4.05
N HIS A 98 -3.27 -9.24 -3.06
CA HIS A 98 -2.68 -8.96 -1.77
C HIS A 98 -3.40 -9.68 -0.63
N ILE A 99 -2.62 -10.41 0.16
CA ILE A 99 -3.04 -11.01 1.42
C ILE A 99 -2.64 -10.02 2.53
N ILE A 100 -3.61 -9.48 3.27
CA ILE A 100 -3.35 -8.51 4.33
C ILE A 100 -3.75 -9.09 5.68
N MET A 101 -2.78 -9.35 6.55
CA MET A 101 -3.05 -9.74 7.93
C MET A 101 -3.35 -8.51 8.78
N LEU A 102 -4.57 -8.42 9.30
CA LEU A 102 -5.06 -7.35 10.17
C LEU A 102 -4.75 -7.63 11.66
N GLY A 103 -3.68 -8.38 11.92
CA GLY A 103 -3.23 -8.81 13.23
C GLY A 103 -1.98 -9.70 13.11
N ALA A 104 -1.16 -9.72 14.15
CA ALA A 104 0.05 -10.55 14.19
C ALA A 104 -0.18 -11.93 14.85
N ASP A 105 -1.44 -12.37 14.94
CA ASP A 105 -1.78 -13.61 15.62
C ASP A 105 -1.38 -14.85 14.81
N PRO A 106 -1.06 -15.99 15.48
CA PRO A 106 -0.64 -17.20 14.79
C PRO A 106 -1.66 -17.77 13.81
N LEU A 107 -2.96 -17.55 14.03
CA LEU A 107 -4.01 -18.06 13.15
C LEU A 107 -4.03 -17.26 11.84
N SER A 108 -3.89 -15.94 11.90
CA SER A 108 -3.78 -15.09 10.71
C SER A 108 -2.54 -15.43 9.89
N LYS A 109 -1.40 -15.69 10.56
CA LYS A 109 -0.18 -16.16 9.88
C LYS A 109 -0.39 -17.51 9.18
N ALA A 110 -1.02 -18.47 9.86
CA ALA A 110 -1.31 -19.78 9.27
C ALA A 110 -2.23 -19.68 8.03
N ALA A 111 -3.27 -18.85 8.10
CA ALA A 111 -4.16 -18.61 6.96
C ALA A 111 -3.44 -17.89 5.80
N ALA A 112 -2.52 -16.95 6.08
CA ALA A 112 -1.70 -16.33 5.04
C ALA A 112 -0.82 -17.36 4.33
N PHE A 113 -0.18 -18.27 5.07
CA PHE A 113 0.60 -19.37 4.49
C PHE A 113 -0.25 -20.33 3.66
N GLU A 114 -1.46 -20.65 4.12
CA GLU A 114 -2.40 -21.47 3.35
C GLU A 114 -2.68 -20.86 1.97
N ALA A 115 -2.92 -19.54 1.90
CA ALA A 115 -3.11 -18.82 0.64
C ALA A 115 -1.85 -18.80 -0.24
N LEU A 116 -0.68 -18.55 0.35
CA LEU A 116 0.59 -18.54 -0.38
C LEU A 116 0.92 -19.93 -0.97
N HIS A 117 0.68 -21.00 -0.23
CA HIS A 117 0.89 -22.37 -0.70
C HIS A 117 -0.09 -22.77 -1.81
N ALA A 118 -1.33 -22.27 -1.77
CA ALA A 118 -2.32 -22.51 -2.81
C ALA A 118 -1.91 -21.84 -4.15
N TYR A 119 -1.29 -20.65 -4.08
CA TYR A 119 -0.82 -19.91 -5.24
C TYR A 119 0.62 -19.37 -5.12
N PRO A 120 1.64 -20.25 -5.17
CA PRO A 120 3.03 -19.84 -5.03
C PRO A 120 3.44 -18.88 -6.16
N GLY A 121 4.04 -17.75 -5.76
CA GLY A 121 4.44 -16.67 -6.67
C GLY A 121 3.29 -15.84 -7.25
N GLY A 122 2.03 -16.13 -6.90
CA GLY A 122 0.86 -15.43 -7.43
C GLY A 122 0.47 -14.18 -6.63
N LEU A 123 0.63 -14.24 -5.30
CA LEU A 123 0.13 -13.25 -4.36
C LEU A 123 1.26 -12.53 -3.61
N GLN A 124 0.95 -11.34 -3.11
CA GLN A 124 1.78 -10.50 -2.26
C GLN A 124 1.24 -10.60 -0.82
N VAL A 125 2.07 -10.38 0.21
CA VAL A 125 1.63 -10.50 1.61
C VAL A 125 2.07 -9.32 2.47
N GLY A 126 1.13 -8.76 3.23
CA GLY A 126 1.33 -7.66 4.16
C GLY A 126 0.74 -7.94 5.54
N GLY A 127 1.02 -7.04 6.48
CA GLY A 127 0.58 -7.14 7.87
C GLY A 127 1.69 -7.64 8.79
N GLY A 128 2.26 -6.73 9.59
CA GLY A 128 3.33 -7.07 10.56
C GLY A 128 4.68 -7.47 9.93
N ILE A 129 4.89 -7.22 8.64
CA ILE A 129 6.15 -7.50 7.95
C ILE A 129 7.27 -6.60 8.49
N ASN A 130 8.44 -7.19 8.76
CA ASN A 130 9.66 -6.52 9.21
C ASN A 130 10.92 -7.28 8.74
N SER A 131 12.10 -6.76 9.08
CA SER A 131 13.40 -7.37 8.74
C SER A 131 13.54 -8.82 9.16
N ASP A 132 12.91 -9.21 10.26
CA ASP A 132 13.14 -10.52 10.90
C ASP A 132 12.25 -11.61 10.28
N ASN A 133 11.13 -11.23 9.66
CA ASN A 133 10.15 -12.18 9.12
C ASN A 133 9.96 -12.11 7.60
N CYS A 134 10.41 -11.04 6.92
CA CYS A 134 10.11 -10.82 5.50
C CYS A 134 10.58 -11.97 4.59
N LEU A 135 11.80 -12.49 4.82
CA LEU A 135 12.35 -13.57 4.01
C LEU A 135 11.54 -14.86 4.12
N SER A 136 11.05 -15.18 5.32
CA SER A 136 10.21 -16.38 5.53
C SER A 136 8.94 -16.34 4.68
N TYR A 137 8.28 -15.18 4.54
CA TYR A 137 7.10 -15.08 3.68
C TYR A 137 7.42 -15.30 2.19
N ILE A 138 8.58 -14.83 1.73
CA ILE A 138 9.05 -15.08 0.36
C ILE A 138 9.33 -16.58 0.15
N GLU A 139 9.96 -17.24 1.12
CA GLU A 139 10.24 -18.68 1.08
C GLU A 139 8.96 -19.53 1.09
N GLU A 140 7.90 -19.06 1.77
CA GLU A 140 6.59 -19.70 1.80
C GLU A 140 5.74 -19.42 0.54
N GLY A 141 6.30 -18.71 -0.45
CA GLY A 141 5.69 -18.57 -1.77
C GLY A 141 5.08 -17.20 -2.07
N ALA A 142 5.29 -16.18 -1.23
CA ALA A 142 4.93 -14.81 -1.60
C ALA A 142 5.78 -14.33 -2.79
N SER A 143 5.13 -13.69 -3.76
CA SER A 143 5.83 -12.96 -4.83
C SER A 143 6.56 -11.75 -4.27
N HIS A 144 5.90 -11.03 -3.36
CA HIS A 144 6.40 -9.83 -2.71
C HIS A 144 5.94 -9.78 -1.26
N VAL A 145 6.67 -9.03 -0.45
CA VAL A 145 6.20 -8.56 0.86
C VAL A 145 5.75 -7.11 0.78
N ILE A 146 4.64 -6.79 1.44
CA ILE A 146 4.04 -5.46 1.51
C ILE A 146 4.36 -4.85 2.87
N VAL A 147 4.90 -3.63 2.88
CA VAL A 147 5.34 -2.96 4.11
C VAL A 147 4.78 -1.55 4.22
N THR A 148 4.23 -1.26 5.40
CA THR A 148 3.69 0.05 5.80
C THR A 148 4.30 0.49 7.13
N SER A 149 3.69 0.11 8.24
CA SER A 149 3.95 0.67 9.58
C SER A 149 5.35 0.40 10.13
N TYR A 150 6.06 -0.60 9.60
CA TYR A 150 7.46 -0.84 9.96
C TYR A 150 8.39 0.25 9.42
N VAL A 151 8.12 0.75 8.20
CA VAL A 151 8.88 1.83 7.55
C VAL A 151 8.33 3.20 7.93
N PHE A 152 7.01 3.35 7.97
CA PHE A 152 6.34 4.60 8.31
C PHE A 152 5.78 4.54 9.74
N ASN A 153 6.47 5.19 10.68
CA ASN A 153 6.11 5.15 12.09
C ASN A 153 6.19 6.55 12.69
N ASN A 154 5.22 6.90 13.54
CA ASN A 154 5.16 8.20 14.20
C ASN A 154 5.22 9.40 13.22
N GLY A 155 4.63 9.27 12.03
CA GLY A 155 4.62 10.32 11.01
C GLY A 155 5.98 10.54 10.32
N GLN A 156 6.93 9.62 10.49
CA GLN A 156 8.25 9.68 9.85
C GLN A 156 8.55 8.38 9.11
N MET A 157 9.38 8.48 8.08
CA MET A 157 9.92 7.33 7.36
C MET A 157 11.29 6.94 7.93
N ASP A 158 11.44 5.70 8.39
CA ASP A 158 12.73 5.14 8.78
C ASP A 158 13.44 4.52 7.57
N LEU A 159 14.30 5.33 6.94
CA LEU A 159 15.06 4.91 5.76
C LEU A 159 16.02 3.75 6.03
N ARG A 160 16.46 3.54 7.28
CA ARG A 160 17.34 2.40 7.60
C ARG A 160 16.56 1.11 7.48
N ARG A 161 15.37 1.04 8.10
CA ARG A 161 14.47 -0.11 8.00
C ARG A 161 14.09 -0.45 6.56
N LEU A 162 13.83 0.58 5.74
CA LEU A 162 13.56 0.38 4.32
C LEU A 162 14.76 -0.24 3.58
N LYS A 163 15.97 0.28 3.82
CA LYS A 163 17.20 -0.26 3.24
C LYS A 163 17.50 -1.68 3.70
N ASP A 164 17.25 -1.99 4.97
CA ASP A 164 17.44 -3.33 5.52
C ASP A 164 16.53 -4.34 4.83
N LEU A 165 15.24 -3.99 4.62
CA LEU A 165 14.32 -4.82 3.85
C LEU A 165 14.80 -5.06 2.42
N VAL A 166 15.21 -3.99 1.72
CA VAL A 166 15.75 -4.11 0.35
C VAL A 166 17.01 -4.98 0.31
N GLN A 167 17.87 -4.91 1.32
CA GLN A 167 19.05 -5.77 1.40
C GLN A 167 18.69 -7.25 1.58
N ILE A 168 17.61 -7.57 2.29
CA ILE A 168 17.20 -8.94 2.59
C ILE A 168 16.43 -9.57 1.43
N VAL A 169 15.37 -8.91 0.93
CA VAL A 169 14.47 -9.51 -0.09
C VAL A 169 14.68 -8.96 -1.50
N GLY A 170 15.44 -7.86 -1.65
CA GLY A 170 15.57 -7.12 -2.91
C GLY A 170 14.37 -6.21 -3.17
N LYS A 171 14.60 -5.08 -3.87
CA LYS A 171 13.52 -4.15 -4.21
C LYS A 171 12.44 -4.79 -5.10
N GLU A 172 12.83 -5.72 -5.97
CA GLU A 172 11.99 -6.48 -6.91
C GLU A 172 11.00 -7.43 -6.20
N ARG A 173 11.02 -7.50 -4.86
CA ARG A 173 10.08 -8.28 -4.04
C ARG A 173 9.48 -7.44 -2.90
N LEU A 174 9.60 -6.12 -3.00
CA LEU A 174 9.10 -5.19 -1.98
C LEU A 174 8.00 -4.31 -2.57
N VAL A 175 6.86 -4.29 -1.89
CA VAL A 175 5.77 -3.35 -2.16
C VAL A 175 5.66 -2.38 -0.98
N LEU A 176 5.58 -1.08 -1.28
CA LEU A 176 5.28 -0.08 -0.27
C LEU A 176 3.79 0.22 -0.27
N ASP A 177 3.14 -0.03 0.88
CA ASP A 177 1.76 0.36 1.08
C ASP A 177 1.70 1.78 1.69
N LEU A 178 1.04 2.66 0.95
CA LEU A 178 0.93 4.10 1.21
C LEU A 178 -0.55 4.43 1.44
N SER A 179 -0.95 4.42 2.71
CA SER A 179 -2.25 4.97 3.11
C SER A 179 -2.26 6.48 2.97
N CYS A 180 -3.12 7.01 2.10
CA CYS A 180 -3.12 8.41 1.70
C CYS A 180 -4.41 9.13 2.13
N ARG A 181 -4.25 10.35 2.63
CA ARG A 181 -5.38 11.20 3.02
C ARG A 181 -5.17 12.63 2.57
N LYS A 182 -6.25 13.28 2.12
CA LYS A 182 -6.19 14.66 1.63
C LYS A 182 -6.07 15.63 2.81
N LYS A 183 -5.08 16.52 2.74
CA LYS A 183 -4.83 17.62 3.68
C LYS A 183 -4.38 18.84 2.91
N ASP A 184 -5.11 19.95 3.05
CA ASP A 184 -4.78 21.23 2.41
C ASP A 184 -4.55 21.11 0.89
N SER A 185 -5.44 20.37 0.20
CA SER A 185 -5.39 20.07 -1.24
C SER A 185 -4.20 19.22 -1.71
N LYS A 186 -3.48 18.58 -0.79
CA LYS A 186 -2.41 17.62 -1.09
C LYS A 186 -2.71 16.28 -0.43
N TYR A 187 -2.16 15.20 -0.96
CA TYR A 187 -2.24 13.88 -0.33
C TYR A 187 -1.01 13.67 0.54
N ALA A 188 -1.23 13.38 1.81
CA ALA A 188 -0.19 13.02 2.76
C ALA A 188 -0.30 11.54 3.10
N ILE A 189 0.85 10.89 3.29
CA ILE A 189 0.89 9.54 3.83
C ILE A 189 0.50 9.62 5.30
N VAL A 190 -0.45 8.78 5.73
CA VAL A 190 -0.90 8.69 7.11
C VAL A 190 -0.41 7.39 7.75
N THR A 191 0.11 7.51 8.96
CA THR A 191 0.59 6.39 9.77
C THR A 191 -0.35 6.12 10.94
N ASP A 192 -0.02 5.10 11.73
CA ASP A 192 -0.71 4.79 12.99
C ASP A 192 -2.21 4.54 12.79
N ARG A 193 -2.55 3.65 11.85
CA ARG A 193 -3.95 3.33 11.46
C ARG A 193 -4.72 4.58 11.02
N TRP A 194 -4.06 5.39 10.18
CA TRP A 194 -4.60 6.60 9.56
C TRP A 194 -4.85 7.78 10.51
N GLN A 195 -4.32 7.71 11.73
CA GLN A 195 -4.51 8.74 12.75
C GLN A 195 -3.50 9.87 12.64
N LYS A 196 -2.28 9.58 12.19
CA LYS A 196 -1.18 10.53 12.19
C LYS A 196 -0.74 10.88 10.78
N PHE A 197 -0.95 12.13 10.39
CA PHE A 197 -0.32 12.67 9.18
C PHE A 197 1.19 12.64 9.32
N SER A 198 1.87 12.09 8.32
CA SER A 198 3.31 12.29 8.16
C SER A 198 3.59 13.63 7.46
N ASP A 199 4.85 14.05 7.50
CA ASP A 199 5.35 15.17 6.69
C ASP A 199 5.69 14.74 5.24
N VAL A 200 5.33 13.51 4.87
CA VAL A 200 5.58 12.94 3.54
C VAL A 200 4.33 13.04 2.69
N PHE A 201 4.41 13.82 1.62
CA PHE A 201 3.33 14.02 0.66
C PHE A 201 3.53 13.13 -0.56
N VAL A 202 2.41 12.69 -1.16
CA VAL A 202 2.44 11.98 -2.43
C VAL A 202 2.64 13.02 -3.54
N ASP A 203 3.88 13.17 -3.94
CA ASP A 203 4.31 14.07 -5.01
C ASP A 203 5.35 13.36 -5.90
N PRO A 204 5.71 13.94 -7.06
CA PRO A 204 6.58 13.27 -8.02
C PRO A 204 7.97 12.93 -7.45
N ASP A 205 8.56 13.82 -6.67
CA ASP A 205 9.92 13.64 -6.14
C ASP A 205 9.94 12.54 -5.07
N VAL A 206 8.91 12.51 -4.21
CA VAL A 206 8.74 11.46 -3.21
C VAL A 206 8.48 10.11 -3.86
N MET A 207 7.61 10.04 -4.87
CA MET A 207 7.32 8.79 -5.58
C MET A 207 8.56 8.24 -6.29
N GLU A 208 9.34 9.09 -6.97
CA GLU A 208 10.62 8.71 -7.59
C GLU A 208 11.62 8.18 -6.56
N PHE A 209 11.73 8.87 -5.43
CA PHE A 209 12.60 8.43 -4.33
C PHE A 209 12.19 7.06 -3.79
N LEU A 210 10.89 6.85 -3.48
CA LEU A 210 10.40 5.59 -2.93
C LEU A 210 10.51 4.44 -3.94
N ALA A 211 10.32 4.71 -5.23
CA ALA A 211 10.45 3.73 -6.29
C ALA A 211 11.87 3.18 -6.47
N SER A 212 12.89 3.88 -5.96
CA SER A 212 14.25 3.33 -5.91
C SER A 212 14.40 2.15 -4.93
N PHE A 213 13.41 1.95 -4.04
CA PHE A 213 13.42 0.90 -3.01
C PHE A 213 12.34 -0.18 -3.21
N ALA A 214 11.37 0.01 -4.08
CA ALA A 214 10.22 -0.89 -4.23
C ALA A 214 9.96 -1.25 -5.69
N ASP A 215 9.28 -2.38 -5.90
CA ASP A 215 8.83 -2.82 -7.22
C ASP A 215 7.43 -2.29 -7.57
N GLU A 216 6.57 -2.15 -6.56
CA GLU A 216 5.19 -1.67 -6.73
C GLU A 216 4.75 -0.80 -5.54
N PHE A 217 3.79 0.09 -5.78
CA PHE A 217 3.04 0.77 -4.74
C PHE A 217 1.64 0.18 -4.58
N LEU A 218 1.22 -0.02 -3.33
CA LEU A 218 -0.18 -0.24 -2.97
C LEU A 218 -0.68 1.05 -2.30
N VAL A 219 -1.72 1.69 -2.83
CA VAL A 219 -2.15 3.01 -2.36
C VAL A 219 -3.60 2.95 -1.90
N HIS A 220 -3.81 3.21 -0.61
CA HIS A 220 -5.13 3.21 0.01
C HIS A 220 -5.71 4.63 0.08
N GLY A 221 -6.90 4.82 -0.48
CA GLY A 221 -7.67 6.06 -0.35
C GLY A 221 -8.47 6.09 0.95
N VAL A 222 -7.86 6.55 2.04
CA VAL A 222 -8.41 6.44 3.42
C VAL A 222 -9.81 7.02 3.58
N ASP A 223 -10.12 8.12 2.89
CA ASP A 223 -11.40 8.79 3.05
C ASP A 223 -12.58 7.99 2.45
N VAL A 224 -12.32 7.06 1.51
CA VAL A 224 -13.34 6.27 0.79
C VAL A 224 -13.26 4.75 1.04
N GLU A 225 -12.18 4.25 1.63
CA GLU A 225 -11.94 2.83 1.84
C GLU A 225 -12.99 2.15 2.74
N GLY A 226 -13.58 1.05 2.27
CA GLY A 226 -14.58 0.26 3.00
C GLY A 226 -15.94 0.92 3.18
N LYS A 227 -16.15 2.14 2.66
CA LYS A 227 -17.39 2.92 2.85
C LYS A 227 -18.40 2.80 1.71
N LYS A 228 -18.01 2.23 0.56
CA LYS A 228 -18.85 2.16 -0.65
C LYS A 228 -19.41 3.54 -1.07
N LEU A 229 -18.58 4.59 -1.00
CA LEU A 229 -18.97 5.97 -1.32
C LEU A 229 -18.42 6.47 -2.67
N GLY A 230 -17.88 5.57 -3.50
CA GLY A 230 -17.18 5.90 -4.73
C GLY A 230 -15.68 6.10 -4.51
N ILE A 231 -14.94 6.15 -5.61
CA ILE A 231 -13.47 6.26 -5.64
C ILE A 231 -12.97 7.69 -5.39
N ASP A 232 -11.71 7.82 -5.01
CA ASP A 232 -11.00 9.11 -4.99
C ASP A 232 -10.30 9.34 -6.34
N GLU A 233 -11.03 9.92 -7.30
CA GLU A 233 -10.54 10.17 -8.66
C GLU A 233 -9.31 11.10 -8.71
N GLU A 234 -9.21 12.06 -7.79
CA GLU A 234 -8.07 12.99 -7.75
C GLU A 234 -6.79 12.26 -7.34
N LEU A 235 -6.86 11.37 -6.34
CA LEU A 235 -5.73 10.53 -5.96
C LEU A 235 -5.34 9.60 -7.11
N VAL A 236 -6.30 8.94 -7.76
CA VAL A 236 -6.02 8.05 -8.90
C VAL A 236 -5.33 8.81 -10.04
N ALA A 237 -5.78 10.02 -10.36
CA ALA A 237 -5.15 10.86 -11.39
C ALA A 237 -3.72 11.27 -11.03
N LEU A 238 -3.48 11.59 -9.75
CA LEU A 238 -2.15 11.90 -9.24
C LEU A 238 -1.20 10.70 -9.43
N LEU A 239 -1.64 9.49 -9.06
CA LEU A 239 -0.88 8.26 -9.20
C LEU A 239 -0.58 7.93 -10.68
N GLY A 240 -1.59 8.00 -11.55
CA GLY A 240 -1.44 7.73 -12.98
C GLY A 240 -0.46 8.68 -13.66
N LYS A 241 -0.39 9.93 -13.19
CA LYS A 241 0.55 10.92 -13.71
C LYS A 241 1.97 10.74 -13.18
N HIS A 242 2.13 10.37 -11.92
CA HIS A 242 3.40 10.55 -11.21
C HIS A 242 4.08 9.26 -10.76
N SER A 243 3.39 8.11 -10.71
CA SER A 243 4.04 6.86 -10.34
C SER A 243 5.06 6.43 -11.40
N PRO A 244 6.35 6.21 -11.05
CA PRO A 244 7.35 5.69 -11.99
C PRO A 244 7.34 4.15 -12.09
N ILE A 245 6.73 3.48 -11.12
CA ILE A 245 6.59 2.01 -11.01
C ILE A 245 5.10 1.62 -11.00
N PRO A 246 4.75 0.33 -11.20
CA PRO A 246 3.38 -0.14 -11.04
C PRO A 246 2.74 0.35 -9.74
N VAL A 247 1.45 0.65 -9.80
CA VAL A 247 0.68 1.11 -8.65
C VAL A 247 -0.72 0.51 -8.68
N THR A 248 -1.16 0.01 -7.53
CA THR A 248 -2.50 -0.50 -7.30
C THR A 248 -3.25 0.43 -6.35
N TYR A 249 -4.42 0.90 -6.77
CA TYR A 249 -5.32 1.69 -5.96
C TYR A 249 -6.33 0.80 -5.22
N ALA A 250 -6.47 1.02 -3.92
CA ALA A 250 -7.42 0.33 -3.05
C ALA A 250 -8.35 1.35 -2.36
N GLY A 251 -9.65 1.19 -2.56
CA GLY A 251 -10.67 1.96 -1.84
C GLY A 251 -11.85 2.40 -2.72
N GLY A 252 -13.04 2.50 -2.11
CA GLY A 252 -14.16 3.23 -2.69
C GLY A 252 -14.97 2.55 -3.80
N VAL A 253 -14.43 1.55 -4.51
CA VAL A 253 -15.15 0.86 -5.60
C VAL A 253 -16.48 0.26 -5.14
N THR A 254 -17.51 0.46 -5.94
CA THR A 254 -18.89 -0.01 -5.72
C THR A 254 -19.53 -0.70 -6.91
N GLU A 255 -19.15 -0.31 -8.12
CA GLU A 255 -19.77 -0.74 -9.38
C GLU A 255 -18.73 -0.86 -10.51
N MET A 256 -19.08 -1.51 -11.63
CA MET A 256 -18.20 -1.64 -12.79
C MET A 256 -17.76 -0.28 -13.37
N ALA A 257 -18.61 0.74 -13.30
CA ALA A 257 -18.28 2.08 -13.78
C ALA A 257 -17.13 2.73 -12.99
N ASP A 258 -16.91 2.36 -11.73
CA ASP A 258 -15.73 2.80 -10.97
C ASP A 258 -14.42 2.27 -11.59
N LEU A 259 -14.41 1.05 -12.13
CA LEU A 259 -13.22 0.48 -12.77
C LEU A 259 -12.84 1.26 -14.04
N GLU A 260 -13.83 1.68 -14.83
CA GLU A 260 -13.62 2.53 -16.00
C GLU A 260 -13.16 3.94 -15.63
N ARG A 261 -13.72 4.50 -14.54
CA ARG A 261 -13.25 5.78 -13.99
C ARG A 261 -11.79 5.69 -13.53
N ILE A 262 -11.41 4.63 -12.80
CA ILE A 262 -10.02 4.39 -12.37
C ILE A 262 -9.10 4.26 -13.59
N LYS A 263 -9.49 3.46 -14.58
CA LYS A 263 -8.72 3.29 -15.82
C LYS A 263 -8.47 4.64 -16.51
N THR A 264 -9.53 5.44 -16.66
CA THR A 264 -9.46 6.74 -17.35
C THR A 264 -8.64 7.75 -16.56
N ALA A 265 -8.96 7.96 -15.28
CA ALA A 265 -8.27 8.91 -14.41
C ALA A 265 -6.79 8.52 -14.21
N GLY A 266 -6.53 7.22 -14.04
CA GLY A 266 -5.21 6.65 -13.85
C GLY A 266 -4.38 6.56 -15.13
N MET A 267 -4.87 7.07 -16.26
CA MET A 267 -4.19 7.07 -17.55
C MET A 267 -3.76 5.65 -17.99
N GLU A 268 -4.60 4.65 -17.70
CA GLU A 268 -4.32 3.22 -17.89
C GLU A 268 -3.12 2.66 -17.10
N ARG A 269 -2.57 3.42 -16.15
CA ARG A 269 -1.35 3.04 -15.40
C ARG A 269 -1.61 2.62 -13.96
N VAL A 270 -2.83 2.74 -13.48
CA VAL A 270 -3.23 2.44 -12.10
C VAL A 270 -4.09 1.19 -12.09
N HIS A 271 -3.58 0.12 -11.46
CA HIS A 271 -4.33 -1.09 -11.17
C HIS A 271 -5.37 -0.86 -10.07
N VAL A 272 -6.30 -1.79 -9.91
CA VAL A 272 -7.41 -1.66 -8.97
C VAL A 272 -7.60 -2.90 -8.12
N THR A 273 -7.82 -2.69 -6.83
CA THR A 273 -8.34 -3.68 -5.89
C THR A 273 -9.80 -3.43 -5.62
N VAL A 274 -10.58 -4.51 -5.55
CA VAL A 274 -11.97 -4.49 -5.08
C VAL A 274 -12.13 -5.50 -3.94
N GLY A 275 -12.58 -5.03 -2.78
CA GLY A 275 -12.91 -5.85 -1.61
C GLY A 275 -14.42 -5.95 -1.40
N SER A 276 -14.92 -5.26 -0.38
CA SER A 276 -16.32 -5.33 0.15
C SER A 276 -17.46 -5.14 -0.87
N ALA A 277 -17.19 -4.65 -2.08
CA ALA A 277 -18.20 -4.55 -3.13
C ALA A 277 -18.44 -5.87 -3.86
N LEU A 278 -17.48 -6.79 -3.88
CA LEU A 278 -17.60 -8.08 -4.55
C LEU A 278 -18.60 -9.01 -3.86
N ASP A 279 -19.38 -9.73 -4.65
CA ASP A 279 -20.31 -10.78 -4.21
C ASP A 279 -19.63 -11.94 -3.46
N ILE A 280 -18.39 -12.29 -3.84
CA ILE A 280 -17.56 -13.26 -3.11
C ILE A 280 -17.19 -12.79 -1.68
N PHE A 281 -17.49 -11.54 -1.35
CA PHE A 281 -17.39 -10.94 -0.01
C PHE A 281 -18.72 -10.33 0.47
N GLY A 282 -19.87 -10.80 -0.04
CA GLY A 282 -21.20 -10.35 0.38
C GLY A 282 -21.63 -8.99 -0.18
N GLY A 283 -20.91 -8.46 -1.16
CA GLY A 283 -21.32 -7.28 -1.93
C GLY A 283 -22.25 -7.61 -3.10
N ASN A 284 -22.48 -6.61 -3.97
CA ASN A 284 -23.41 -6.71 -5.10
C ASN A 284 -22.72 -6.71 -6.47
N LEU A 285 -21.40 -6.46 -6.50
CA LEU A 285 -20.62 -6.45 -7.73
C LEU A 285 -20.18 -7.88 -8.04
N ALA A 286 -20.55 -8.41 -9.20
CA ALA A 286 -20.22 -9.78 -9.56
C ALA A 286 -18.72 -9.95 -9.80
N TYR A 287 -18.07 -10.85 -9.07
CA TYR A 287 -16.66 -11.18 -9.26
C TYR A 287 -16.34 -11.59 -10.70
N GLU A 288 -17.21 -12.39 -11.33
CA GLU A 288 -17.04 -12.84 -12.71
C GLU A 288 -17.02 -11.68 -13.71
N GLU A 289 -17.81 -10.63 -13.49
CA GLU A 289 -17.80 -9.43 -14.34
C GLU A 289 -16.47 -8.66 -14.22
N VAL A 290 -15.92 -8.56 -13.00
CA VAL A 290 -14.62 -7.93 -12.75
C VAL A 290 -13.48 -8.74 -13.40
N VAL A 291 -13.54 -10.07 -13.34
CA VAL A 291 -12.57 -10.96 -14.01
C VAL A 291 -12.68 -10.85 -15.54
N ALA A 292 -13.91 -10.81 -16.08
CA ALA A 292 -14.13 -10.62 -17.51
C ALA A 292 -13.56 -9.26 -17.97
N TRP A 293 -13.82 -8.19 -17.22
CA TRP A 293 -13.25 -6.87 -17.48
C TRP A 293 -11.72 -6.86 -17.44
N HIS A 294 -11.11 -7.50 -16.44
CA HIS A 294 -9.66 -7.66 -16.33
C HIS A 294 -9.06 -8.35 -17.57
N THR A 295 -9.73 -9.40 -18.05
CA THR A 295 -9.30 -10.17 -19.21
C THR A 295 -9.36 -9.33 -20.50
N GLN A 296 -10.38 -8.48 -20.64
CA GLN A 296 -10.51 -7.57 -21.78
C GLN A 296 -9.39 -6.53 -21.84
N GLN A 297 -8.91 -6.05 -20.68
CA GLN A 297 -7.79 -5.09 -20.65
C GLN A 297 -6.51 -5.72 -21.20
N LYS A 298 -6.23 -6.98 -20.86
CA LYS A 298 -5.06 -7.73 -21.36
C LYS A 298 -5.14 -7.99 -22.87
N ALA A 299 -6.33 -8.26 -23.40
CA ALA A 299 -6.54 -8.50 -24.83
C ALA A 299 -6.36 -7.24 -25.69
N SER A 300 -6.56 -6.05 -25.10
CA SER A 300 -6.46 -4.76 -25.80
C SER A 300 -5.02 -4.29 -26.05
N LEU A 301 -4.01 -5.03 -25.56
CA LEU A 301 -2.59 -4.75 -25.76
C LEU A 301 -1.96 -5.51 -26.94
N VAL A 302 -2.73 -6.38 -27.60
CA VAL A 302 -2.27 -7.26 -28.70
C VAL A 302 -2.57 -6.64 -30.06
#